data_AF-A0A964BMW4-F1
#
_entry.id   AF-A0A964BMW4-F1
#
_cell.length_a   1.000
_cell.length_b   1.000
_cell.length_c   1.000
_cell.angle_alpha   90.00
_cell.angle_beta   90.00
_cell.angle_gamma   90.00
#
_symmetry.space_group_name_H-M   'P 1'
#
loop_
_entity.id
_entity.type
_entity.pdbx_description
1 polymer ?
#
loop_
_entity_poly.entity_id
_entity_poly.type
_entity_poly.pdbx_seq_one_letter_code
_entity_poly.pdbx_strand_id
1 'polypeptide(L)' 'MTYSIQQLSNQRWGIYVQTKLLATYGCQHNCLRVWELLEKRNKTGFKTYKMTASASAVKQAA' A
#
# COMPACT_ATOMS: atom_id res chain seq x y z
N MET A 1 -11.14 5.86 -4.36
CA MET A 1 -9.85 6.46 -3.97
C MET A 1 -8.99 6.64 -5.22
N THR A 2 -8.29 7.75 -5.36
CA THR A 2 -7.42 8.01 -6.54
C THR A 2 -5.97 7.75 -6.16
N TYR A 3 -5.33 6.85 -6.91
CA TYR A 3 -3.91 6.53 -6.75
C TYR A 3 -3.08 7.24 -7.81
N SER A 4 -1.96 7.83 -7.44
CA SER A 4 -1.00 8.42 -8.37
C SER A 4 0.39 7.81 -8.20
N ILE A 5 1.15 7.83 -9.28
CA ILE A 5 2.53 7.34 -9.32
C ILE A 5 3.43 8.52 -9.61
N GLN A 6 4.51 8.66 -8.84
CA GLN A 6 5.49 9.73 -9.04
C GLN A 6 6.90 9.13 -8.97
N GLN A 7 7.79 9.64 -9.83
CA GLN A 7 9.20 9.33 -9.74
C GLN A 7 9.81 10.15 -8.60
N LEU A 8 10.52 9.46 -7.71
CA LEU A 8 11.26 10.01 -6.58
C LEU A 8 12.74 10.14 -6.96
N SER A 9 13.52 10.81 -6.10
CA SER A 9 14.98 10.80 -6.18
C SER A 9 15.53 9.37 -6.10
N ASN A 10 16.77 9.17 -6.61
CA ASN A 10 17.47 7.88 -6.60
C ASN A 10 16.76 6.76 -7.37
N GLN A 11 16.15 7.09 -8.52
CA GLN A 11 15.47 6.12 -9.41
C GLN A 11 14.35 5.31 -8.74
N ARG A 12 13.79 5.82 -7.64
CA ARG A 12 12.65 5.18 -6.95
C ARG A 12 11.33 5.70 -7.49
N TRP A 13 10.27 4.94 -7.26
CA TRP A 13 8.90 5.26 -7.65
C TRP A 13 8.00 5.17 -6.44
N GLY A 14 7.18 6.19 -6.22
CA GLY A 14 6.22 6.26 -5.11
C GLY A 14 4.80 6.07 -5.60
N ILE A 15 4.00 5.27 -4.87
CA ILE A 15 2.55 5.23 -5.02
C ILE A 15 1.93 6.10 -3.93
N TYR A 16 1.07 7.02 -4.33
CA TYR A 16 0.40 7.96 -3.45
C TYR A 16 -1.12 7.74 -3.47
N VAL A 17 -1.76 7.99 -2.33
CA VAL A 17 -3.20 8.25 -2.25
C VAL A 17 -3.38 9.68 -1.80
N GLN A 18 -4.00 10.49 -2.66
CA GLN A 18 -4.11 11.93 -2.46
C GLN A 18 -2.71 12.55 -2.27
N THR A 19 -2.35 12.93 -1.04
CA THR A 19 -1.05 13.51 -0.68
C THR A 19 -0.16 12.58 0.14
N LYS A 20 -0.65 11.37 0.48
CA LYS A 20 0.05 10.43 1.36
C LYS A 20 0.79 9.36 0.57
N LEU A 21 2.07 9.20 0.83
CA LEU A 21 2.89 8.10 0.30
C LEU A 21 2.46 6.77 0.94
N LEU A 22 2.13 5.78 0.12
CA LEU A 22 1.79 4.43 0.57
C LEU A 22 2.97 3.46 0.49
N ALA A 23 3.71 3.50 -0.61
CA ALA A 23 4.79 2.57 -0.89
C ALA A 23 5.82 3.17 -1.85
N THR A 24 7.06 2.70 -1.73
CA THR A 24 8.16 3.04 -2.66
C THR A 24 8.74 1.79 -3.28
N TYR A 25 9.06 1.86 -4.57
CA TYR A 25 9.64 0.77 -5.34
C TYR A 25 10.93 1.24 -6.01
N GLY A 26 11.96 0.39 -6.02
CA GLY A 26 13.20 0.66 -6.76
C GLY A 26 13.09 0.39 -8.27
N CYS A 27 11.93 -0.07 -8.75
CA CYS A 27 11.72 -0.44 -10.15
C CYS A 27 10.35 0.05 -10.62
N GLN A 28 10.31 0.74 -11.77
CA GLN A 28 9.09 1.28 -12.36
C GLN A 28 8.08 0.18 -12.70
N HIS A 29 8.53 -0.91 -13.31
CA HIS A 29 7.65 -2.01 -13.73
C HIS A 29 6.89 -2.62 -12.55
N ASN A 30 7.57 -2.83 -11.41
CA ASN A 30 6.93 -3.33 -10.20
C ASN A 30 5.94 -2.32 -9.63
N CYS A 31 6.30 -1.02 -9.63
CA CYS A 31 5.42 0.05 -9.20
C CYS A 31 4.12 0.09 -10.02
N LEU A 32 4.23 0.03 -11.35
CA LEU A 32 3.09 0.01 -12.28
C LEU A 32 2.17 -1.19 -12.04
N ARG A 33 2.74 -2.40 -11.91
CA ARG A 33 1.95 -3.62 -11.64
C ARG A 33 1.16 -3.50 -10.34
N VAL A 34 1.76 -2.96 -9.28
CA VAL A 34 1.06 -2.77 -8.01
C VAL A 34 -0.02 -1.69 -8.13
N TRP A 35 0.26 -0.59 -8.81
CA TRP A 35 -0.72 0.47 -9.05
C TRP A 35 -1.95 -0.06 -9.82
N GLU A 36 -1.76 -0.85 -10.88
CA GLU A 36 -2.85 -1.48 -11.62
C GLU A 36 -3.72 -2.39 -10.74
N LEU A 37 -3.09 -3.16 -9.84
CA LEU A 37 -3.82 -4.02 -8.89
C LEU A 37 -4.64 -3.19 -7.90
N LEU A 38 -4.11 -2.07 -7.42
CA LEU A 38 -4.81 -1.14 -6.53
C LEU A 38 -6.00 -0.47 -7.25
N GLU A 39 -5.82 -0.04 -8.49
CA GLU A 39 -6.90 0.50 -9.32
C GLU A 39 -8.00 -0.52 -9.58
N LYS A 40 -7.62 -1.75 -9.98
CA LYS A 40 -8.57 -2.86 -10.19
C LYS A 40 -9.36 -3.14 -8.90
N ARG A 41 -8.69 -3.23 -7.75
CA ARG A 41 -9.35 -3.46 -6.45
C ARG A 41 -10.30 -2.33 -6.06
N ASN A 42 -9.96 -1.08 -6.36
CA ASN A 42 -10.82 0.07 -6.08
C ASN A 42 -12.08 0.06 -6.97
N LYS A 43 -11.97 -0.41 -8.23
CA LYS A 43 -13.13 -0.59 -9.12
C LYS A 43 -14.03 -1.75 -8.70
N THR A 44 -13.47 -2.83 -8.15
CA THR A 44 -14.24 -4.03 -7.76
C THR A 44 -14.83 -3.98 -6.35
N GLY A 45 -14.71 -2.86 -5.62
CA GLY A 45 -15.33 -2.70 -4.29
C GLY A 45 -14.88 -3.77 -3.28
N PHE A 46 -13.60 -3.74 -2.88
CA PHE A 46 -13.08 -4.72 -1.92
C PHE A 46 -13.75 -4.58 -0.54
N LYS A 47 -14.33 -5.68 -0.02
CA LYS A 47 -14.72 -5.79 1.40
C LYS A 47 -13.46 -5.88 2.23
N THR A 48 -13.25 -4.94 3.14
CA THR A 48 -12.14 -4.98 4.09
C THR A 48 -12.27 -6.22 4.98
N TYR A 49 -11.31 -7.14 4.88
CA TYR A 49 -11.12 -8.14 5.92
C TYR A 49 -10.44 -7.43 7.10
N LYS A 50 -11.24 -6.98 8.07
CA LYS A 50 -10.70 -6.56 9.37
C LYS A 50 -10.11 -7.81 10.02
N MET A 51 -8.80 -7.97 9.94
CA MET A 51 -8.10 -8.90 10.79
C MET A 51 -8.12 -8.29 12.20
N THR A 52 -9.12 -8.65 13.00
CA THR A 52 -9.12 -8.37 14.44
C THR A 52 -7.95 -9.14 15.01
N ALA A 53 -6.82 -8.47 15.20
CA ALA A 53 -5.77 -8.96 16.07
C ALA A 53 -6.42 -9.09 17.46
N SER A 54 -6.70 -10.31 17.90
CA SER A 54 -7.09 -10.51 19.30
C SER A 54 -5.87 -10.16 20.13
N ALA A 55 -5.97 -9.09 20.90
CA ALA A 55 -5.02 -8.73 21.94
C ALA A 55 -5.11 -9.81 23.03
N SER A 56 -4.47 -10.95 22.83
CA SER A 56 -4.37 -12.02 23.81
C SER A 56 -2.90 -12.32 24.09
N ALA A 57 -2.41 -11.61 25.11
CA ALA A 57 -1.38 -11.98 26.08
C ALA A 57 0.03 -12.33 25.57
N VAL A 58 0.92 -11.34 25.61
CA VAL A 58 2.32 -11.59 26.02
C VAL A 58 2.47 -11.04 27.43
N LYS A 59 2.42 -11.93 28.44
CA LYS A 59 2.81 -11.60 29.82
C LYS A 59 4.29 -11.22 29.81
N GLN A 60 4.62 -10.03 30.32
CA GLN A 60 5.97 -9.68 30.71
C GLN A 60 6.35 -10.50 31.95
N ALA A 61 7.42 -11.30 31.85
CA ALA A 61 8.09 -11.88 33.00
C ALA A 61 9.12 -10.86 33.49
N ALA A 62 8.94 -10.42 34.74
CA ALA A 62 9.95 -9.72 35.53
C ALA A 62 10.91 -10.74 36.15
#